data_AF-R7TFN4-F1
#
_entry.id   AF-R7TFN4-F1
#
_cell.length_a   1.000
_cell.length_b   1.000
_cell.length_c   1.000
_cell.angle_alpha   90.00
_cell.angle_beta   90.00
_cell.angle_gamma   90.00
#
_symmetry.space_group_name_H-M   'P 1'
#
loop_
_entity.id
_entity.type
_entity.pdbx_description
1 polymer ?
#
loop_
_entity_poly.entity_id
_entity_poly.type
_entity_poly.pdbx_seq_one_letter_code
_entity_poly.pdbx_strand_id
1 'polypeptide(L)'
;RVLHVVNYVLFFFNILLGFFSCTLRILLSVVFGTILIPRLDRTIYMRGFERFDKGHNTYLGMLVVDLYLTHPILKLFVQVMLELKVDNTHGMSPI
;
A
#
# COMPACT_ATOMS: atom_id res chain seq x y z
N ARG A 1 10.06 50.31 22.32
CA ARG A 1 8.63 50.67 22.06
C ARG A 1 8.13 50.12 20.72
N VAL A 2 8.77 50.46 19.60
CA VAL A 2 8.39 49.98 18.24
C VAL A 2 8.38 48.44 18.14
N LEU A 3 9.39 47.76 18.69
CA LEU A 3 9.47 46.29 18.69
C LEU A 3 8.28 45.62 19.39
N HIS A 4 7.72 46.20 20.45
CA HIS A 4 6.55 45.62 21.13
C HIS A 4 5.28 45.72 20.29
N VAL A 5 5.10 46.84 19.58
CA VAL A 5 3.95 47.02 18.66
C VAL A 5 4.08 46.07 17.47
N VAL A 6 5.28 45.95 16.90
CA VAL A 6 5.57 45.02 15.80
C VAL A 6 5.35 43.57 16.25
N ASN A 7 5.85 43.18 17.43
CA ASN A 7 5.67 41.82 17.94
C ASN A 7 4.20 41.49 18.23
N TYR A 8 3.43 42.45 18.74
CA TYR A 8 1.99 42.26 18.97
C TYR A 8 1.23 42.02 17.66
N VAL A 9 1.55 42.79 16.61
CA VAL A 9 0.96 42.60 15.27
C VAL A 9 1.40 41.27 14.66
N LEU A 10 2.69 40.94 14.73
CA LEU A 10 3.23 39.67 14.24
C LEU A 10 2.64 38.46 14.97
N PHE A 11 2.39 38.55 16.27
CA PHE A 11 1.76 37.47 17.03
C PHE A 11 0.41 37.08 16.43
N PHE A 12 -0.43 38.07 16.10
CA PHE A 12 -1.72 37.82 15.47
C PHE A 12 -1.58 37.18 14.07
N PHE A 13 -0.65 37.69 13.25
CA PHE A 13 -0.38 37.11 11.93
C PHE A 13 0.16 35.68 12.01
N ASN A 14 1.01 35.36 12.99
CA ASN A 14 1.54 34.01 13.17
C ASN A 14 0.44 33.01 13.54
N ILE A 15 -0.56 33.41 14.32
CA ILE A 15 -1.73 32.55 14.62
C ILE A 15 -2.52 32.27 13.35
N LEU A 16 -2.81 33.30 12.55
CA LEU A 16 -3.56 33.15 11.29
C LEU A 16 -2.79 32.30 10.26
N LEU A 17 -1.49 32.55 10.11
CA LEU A 17 -0.63 31.76 9.22
C LEU A 17 -0.49 30.32 9.70
N GLY A 18 -0.38 30.10 11.01
CA GLY A 18 -0.35 28.75 11.60
C GLY A 18 -1.65 27.98 11.35
N PHE A 19 -2.80 28.64 11.50
CA PHE A 19 -4.10 28.06 11.18
C PHE A 19 -4.20 27.67 9.70
N PHE A 20 -3.88 28.59 8.79
CA PHE A 20 -3.92 28.34 7.36
C PHE A 20 -2.96 27.22 6.94
N SER A 21 -1.75 27.20 7.49
CA SER A 21 -0.76 26.15 7.24
C SER A 21 -1.26 24.77 7.69
N CYS A 22 -1.89 24.69 8.86
CA CYS A 22 -2.51 23.45 9.35
C CYS A 22 -3.63 22.97 8.41
N THR A 23 -4.53 23.87 8.00
CA THR A 23 -5.62 23.55 7.07
C THR A 23 -5.09 23.05 5.73
N LEU A 24 -4.09 23.73 5.14
CA LEU A 24 -3.46 23.28 3.91
C LEU A 24 -2.77 21.93 4.07
N ARG A 25 -2.10 21.69 5.20
CA ARG A 25 -1.47 20.40 5.49
C ARG A 25 -2.50 19.28 5.47
N ILE A 26 -3.63 19.47 6.15
CA ILE A 26 -4.73 18.49 6.19
C ILE A 26 -5.30 18.27 4.78
N LEU A 27 -5.61 19.35 4.06
CA LEU A 27 -6.17 19.27 2.70
C LEU A 27 -5.25 18.47 1.78
N LEU A 28 -3.96 18.81 1.78
CA LEU A 28 -2.97 18.19 0.92
C LEU A 28 -2.77 16.71 1.32
N SER A 29 -2.77 16.38 2.62
CA SER A 29 -2.75 15.00 3.10
C SER A 29 -3.95 14.19 2.63
N VAL A 30 -5.15 14.77 2.61
CA VAL A 30 -6.36 14.10 2.11
C VAL A 30 -6.26 13.87 0.60
N VAL A 31 -5.86 14.88 -0.16
CA VAL A 31 -5.70 14.77 -1.62
C VAL A 31 -4.69 13.67 -1.97
N PHE A 32 -3.48 13.71 -1.38
CA PHE A 32 -2.48 12.66 -1.60
C PHE A 32 -2.96 11.30 -1.10
N GLY A 33 -3.65 11.25 0.05
CA GLY A 33 -4.27 10.04 0.56
C GLY A 33 -5.19 9.41 -0.48
N THR A 34 -6.12 10.19 -1.05
CA THR A 34 -7.07 9.69 -2.06
C THR A 34 -6.42 9.22 -3.36
N ILE A 35 -5.36 9.89 -3.81
CA ILE A 35 -4.59 9.48 -5.00
C ILE A 35 -3.85 8.16 -4.74
N LEU A 36 -3.40 7.92 -3.50
CA LEU A 36 -2.70 6.70 -3.11
C LEU A 36 -3.61 5.54 -2.72
N ILE A 37 -4.90 5.76 -2.41
CA ILE A 37 -5.89 4.68 -2.16
C ILE A 37 -5.83 3.56 -3.21
N PRO A 38 -5.84 3.84 -4.54
CA PRO A 38 -5.77 2.77 -5.55
C PRO A 38 -4.45 2.00 -5.55
N ARG A 39 -3.39 2.55 -4.94
CA ARG A 39 -2.10 1.87 -4.74
C ARG A 39 -2.00 1.41 -3.28
N LEU A 40 -2.69 0.30 -2.95
CA LEU A 40 -2.69 -0.33 -1.61
C LEU A 40 -1.32 -0.92 -1.17
N ASP A 41 -0.28 -0.71 -1.97
CA ASP A 41 1.06 -1.26 -1.76
C ASP A 41 1.71 -0.75 -0.45
N ARG A 42 1.34 0.44 0.03
CA ARG A 42 1.92 1.04 1.24
C ARG A 42 0.86 1.56 2.21
N THR A 43 1.04 1.27 3.50
CA THR A 43 0.20 1.81 4.57
C THR A 43 0.24 3.34 4.59
N ILE A 44 -0.93 3.96 4.66
CA ILE A 44 -1.04 5.43 4.81
C ILE A 44 -0.79 5.89 6.25
N TYR A 45 -0.81 4.95 7.20
CA TYR A 45 -0.64 5.21 8.62
C TYR A 45 0.83 5.28 9.03
N MET A 46 1.11 5.98 10.13
CA MET A 46 2.43 6.06 10.73
C MET A 46 2.88 4.67 11.23
N ARG A 47 4.20 4.42 11.21
CA ARG A 47 4.80 3.16 11.72
C ARG A 47 4.28 2.86 13.13
N GLY A 48 3.75 1.66 13.34
CA GLY A 48 3.09 1.24 14.58
C GLY A 48 1.55 1.32 14.58
N PHE A 49 0.94 2.09 13.68
CA PHE A 49 -0.52 2.13 13.47
C PHE A 49 -0.97 1.40 12.19
N GLU A 50 -0.07 0.65 11.57
CA GLU A 50 -0.29 -0.08 10.31
C GLU A 50 -1.49 -1.04 10.40
N ARG A 51 -1.78 -1.57 11.59
CA ARG A 51 -2.92 -2.48 11.80
C ARG A 51 -4.29 -1.79 11.74
N PHE A 52 -4.34 -0.46 11.81
CA PHE A 52 -5.59 0.30 11.64
C PHE A 52 -5.95 0.50 10.16
N ASP A 53 -5.00 0.28 9.25
CA ASP A 53 -5.24 0.32 7.81
C ASP A 53 -5.97 -0.96 7.36
N LYS A 54 -7.30 -0.97 7.46
CA LYS A 54 -8.09 -2.13 7.03
C LYS A 54 -7.89 -2.45 5.55
N GLY A 55 -7.76 -1.43 4.71
CA GLY A 55 -7.56 -1.60 3.26
C GLY A 55 -6.27 -2.36 2.98
N HIS A 56 -5.15 -1.87 3.52
CA HIS A 56 -3.86 -2.53 3.35
C HIS A 56 -3.84 -3.96 3.93
N ASN A 57 -4.44 -4.18 5.11
CA ASN A 57 -4.51 -5.52 5.70
C ASN A 57 -5.35 -6.50 4.85
N THR A 58 -6.46 -6.05 4.26
CA THR A 58 -7.25 -6.88 3.34
C THR A 58 -6.47 -7.22 2.08
N TYR A 59 -5.74 -6.25 1.49
CA TYR A 59 -4.87 -6.50 0.34
C TYR A 59 -3.78 -7.53 0.66
N LEU A 60 -3.09 -7.40 1.80
CA LEU A 60 -2.09 -8.37 2.25
C LEU A 60 -2.71 -9.77 2.43
N GLY A 61 -3.91 -9.84 3.01
CA GLY A 61 -4.65 -11.09 3.13
C GLY A 61 -4.96 -11.75 1.79
N MET A 62 -5.42 -10.97 0.80
CA MET A 62 -5.64 -11.45 -0.57
C MET A 62 -4.33 -12.01 -1.17
N LEU A 63 -3.23 -11.27 -1.06
CA LEU A 63 -1.94 -11.67 -1.62
C LEU A 63 -1.41 -12.96 -0.99
N VAL A 64 -1.62 -13.15 0.30
CA VAL A 64 -1.29 -14.39 1.01
C VAL A 64 -2.14 -15.55 0.48
N VAL A 65 -3.44 -15.36 0.30
CA VAL A 65 -4.33 -16.39 -0.25
C VAL A 65 -3.95 -16.74 -1.70
N ASP A 66 -3.67 -15.75 -2.54
CA ASP A 66 -3.23 -15.97 -3.93
C ASP A 66 -1.91 -16.73 -4.00
N LEU A 67 -0.97 -16.42 -3.10
CA LEU A 67 0.28 -17.15 -2.97
C LEU A 67 -0.01 -18.62 -2.63
N TYR A 68 -0.90 -18.90 -1.67
CA TYR A 68 -1.27 -20.26 -1.27
C TYR A 68 -1.96 -21.06 -2.39
N LEU A 69 -2.87 -20.43 -3.13
CA LEU A 69 -3.61 -21.08 -4.20
C LEU A 69 -2.76 -21.28 -5.47
N THR A 70 -1.82 -20.38 -5.74
CA THR A 70 -1.04 -20.35 -6.98
C THR A 70 0.46 -20.38 -6.70
N HIS A 71 0.89 -21.27 -5.82
CA HIS A 71 2.31 -21.45 -5.52
C HIS A 71 3.09 -21.84 -6.80
N PRO A 72 4.10 -21.06 -7.22
CA PRO A 72 4.81 -21.31 -8.49
C PRO A 72 5.56 -22.64 -8.48
N ILE A 73 6.12 -23.04 -7.34
CA ILE A 73 6.82 -24.32 -7.17
C ILE A 73 5.85 -25.49 -7.35
N LEU A 74 4.68 -25.44 -6.71
CA LEU A 74 3.66 -26.47 -6.84
C LEU A 74 3.15 -26.57 -8.27
N LYS A 75 2.88 -25.42 -8.90
CA LYS A 75 2.43 -25.36 -10.29
C LYS A 75 3.47 -25.96 -11.25
N LEU A 76 4.74 -25.64 -11.05
CA LEU A 76 5.84 -26.15 -11.86
C LEU A 76 6.05 -27.65 -11.63
N PHE A 77 5.93 -28.12 -10.39
CA PHE A 77 5.98 -29.55 -10.06
C PHE A 77 4.88 -30.35 -10.76
N VAL A 78 3.63 -29.88 -10.68
CA VAL A 78 2.50 -30.53 -11.36
C VAL A 78 2.70 -30.49 -12.88
N GLN A 79 3.19 -29.38 -13.44
CA GLN A 79 3.47 -29.26 -14.86
C GLN A 79 4.52 -30.28 -15.32
N VAL A 80 5.65 -30.39 -14.61
CA VAL A 80 6.70 -31.38 -14.91
C VAL A 80 6.16 -32.81 -14.78
N MET A 81 5.37 -33.11 -13.75
CA MET A 81 4.75 -34.43 -13.60
C MET A 81 3.79 -34.78 -14.75
N LEU A 82 3.01 -33.82 -15.22
CA LEU A 82 2.11 -34.01 -16.37
C LEU A 82 2.88 -34.22 -17.67
N GLU A 83 3.95 -33.46 -17.91
CA GLU A 83 4.81 -33.62 -19.07
C GLU A 83 5.46 -35.01 -19.11
N LEU A 84 6.01 -35.46 -17.97
CA LEU A 84 6.53 -36.82 -17.84
C LEU A 84 5.46 -37.89 -18.07
N LYS A 85 4.21 -37.69 -17.61
CA LYS A 85 3.10 -38.63 -17.83
C LYS A 85 2.74 -38.73 -19.32
N VAL A 86 2.72 -37.60 -20.03
CA VAL A 86 2.43 -37.52 -21.46
C VAL A 86 3.53 -38.20 -22.26
N ASP A 87 4.80 -37.94 -21.97
CA ASP A 87 5.95 -38.59 -22.62
C ASP A 87 5.92 -40.11 -22.46
N ASN A 88 5.62 -40.61 -21.25
CA ASN A 88 5.45 -42.05 -21.01
C ASN A 88 4.28 -42.65 -21.81
N THR A 89 3.23 -41.87 -22.10
CA THR A 89 2.07 -42.32 -22.89
C THR A 89 2.41 -42.37 -24.38
N HIS A 90 3.21 -41.42 -24.89
CA HIS A 90 3.70 -41.45 -26.29
C HIS A 90 4.85 -42.45 -26.51
N GLY A 91 5.63 -42.76 -25.47
CA GLY A 91 6.60 -43.86 -25.48
C GLY A 91 5.99 -45.26 -25.48
N MET A 92 4.68 -45.37 -25.17
CA MET A 92 3.87 -46.58 -25.29
C MET A 92 3.06 -46.57 -26.60
N SER A 93 3.67 -46.13 -27.70
CA SER A 93 3.15 -46.51 -29.03
C SER A 93 3.37 -48.02 -29.18
N PRO A 94 2.31 -48.82 -29.37
CA PRO A 94 2.49 -50.22 -29.72
C PRO A 94 3.11 -50.25 -31.11
N ILE A 95 4.32 -50.79 -31.17
CA ILE A 95 4.88 -51.34 -32.41
C ILE A 95 4.00 -52.53 -32.82
#